data_AF-A0A559IEN0-F1
#
_entry.id   AF-A0A559IEN0-F1
#
_cell.length_a   1.000
_cell.length_b   1.000
_cell.length_c   1.000
_cell.angle_alpha   90.00
_cell.angle_beta   90.00
_cell.angle_gamma   90.00
#
_symmetry.space_group_name_H-M   'P 1'
#
loop_
_entity.id
_entity.type
_entity.pdbx_description
1 polymer ?
#
loop_
_entity_poly.entity_id
_entity_poly.type
_entity_poly.pdbx_seq_one_letter_code
_entity_poly.pdbx_strand_id
1 'polypeptide(L)'
;MEYLIALLIVALIAVLFFKQPNKVYDVVMTSLIDEVRAKEADIVHGLYNKLPDNIKSKVDSQTVAQIVSFTIQVASDILVDKEKAPS
;
A
#
# COMPACT_ATOMS: atom_id res chain seq x y z
N MET A 1 9.66 -6.77 13.40
CA MET A 1 8.50 -6.18 12.68
C MET A 1 8.44 -4.66 12.80
N GLU A 2 8.78 -4.04 13.94
CA GLU A 2 8.89 -2.57 14.07
C GLU A 2 9.87 -1.92 13.08
N TYR A 3 11.02 -2.57 12.86
CA TYR A 3 12.06 -2.04 11.96
C TYR A 3 11.64 -1.99 10.48
N LEU A 4 10.74 -2.87 10.03
CA LEU A 4 10.24 -2.88 8.65
C LEU A 4 9.33 -1.68 8.36
N ILE A 5 8.52 -1.30 9.35
CA ILE A 5 7.61 -0.14 9.24
C ILE A 5 8.43 1.15 9.24
N ALA A 6 9.45 1.25 10.09
CA ALA A 6 10.37 2.40 10.10
C ALA A 6 11.11 2.56 8.76
N LEU A 7 11.54 1.45 8.16
CA LEU A 7 12.22 1.45 6.86
C LEU A 7 11.29 1.91 5.73
N LEU A 8 10.02 1.49 5.77
CA LEU A 8 8.97 1.93 4.85
C LEU A 8 8.70 3.43 4.96
N ILE A 9 8.67 3.98 6.18
CA ILE A 9 8.46 5.42 6.41
C ILE A 9 9.65 6.24 5.88
N VAL A 10 10.89 5.79 6.14
CA VAL A 10 12.10 6.45 5.62
C VAL A 10 12.15 6.40 4.10
N ALA A 11 11.79 5.27 3.50
CA ALA A 11 11.67 5.13 2.05
C ALA A 11 10.59 6.06 1.48
N LEU A 12 9.43 6.19 2.14
CA LEU A 12 8.36 7.10 1.74
C LEU A 12 8.82 8.56 1.76
N ILE A 13 9.57 8.96 2.80
CA ILE A 13 10.11 10.32 2.93
C ILE A 13 11.16 10.60 1.85
N ALA A 14 12.03 9.64 1.56
CA ALA A 14 13.03 9.75 0.48
C ALA A 14 12.35 9.91 -0.89
N VAL A 15 11.32 9.11 -1.15
CA VAL A 15 10.50 9.17 -2.37
C VAL A 15 9.81 10.52 -2.53
N LEU A 16 9.28 11.10 -1.45
CA LEU A 16 8.67 12.44 -1.46
C LEU A 16 9.70 13.57 -1.67
N PHE A 17 10.94 13.41 -1.20
CA PHE A 17 12.00 14.41 -1.37
C PHE A 17 12.60 14.42 -2.78
N PHE A 18 12.64 13.27 -3.47
CA PHE A 18 13.18 13.13 -4.84
C PHE A 18 12.16 13.47 -5.94
N LYS A 19 11.37 14.54 -5.74
CA LYS A 19 10.36 15.08 -6.65
C LYS A 19 10.97 15.72 -7.91
N GLN A 20 11.65 14.93 -8.73
CA GLN A 20 11.88 15.21 -10.15
C GLN A 20 11.05 14.23 -10.99
N PRO A 21 10.57 14.64 -12.19
CA PRO A 21 9.76 13.79 -13.06
C PRO A 21 10.65 12.73 -13.70
N ASN A 22 11.04 11.75 -12.91
CA ASN A 22 11.92 10.68 -13.31
C ASN A 22 11.06 9.45 -13.54
N LYS A 23 11.08 8.90 -14.75
CA LYS A 23 10.54 7.57 -15.06
C LYS A 23 10.98 6.48 -14.07
N VAL A 24 12.10 6.71 -13.36
CA VAL A 24 12.58 5.89 -12.25
C VAL A 24 11.63 5.90 -11.06
N TYR A 25 11.02 7.05 -10.71
CA TYR A 25 10.00 7.14 -9.67
C TYR A 25 8.79 6.28 -10.01
N ASP A 26 8.30 6.38 -11.24
CA ASP A 26 7.14 5.59 -11.68
C ASP A 26 7.45 4.09 -11.65
N VAL A 27 8.61 3.66 -12.16
CA VAL A 27 9.04 2.25 -12.12
C VAL A 27 9.21 1.73 -10.68
N VAL A 28 9.80 2.54 -9.79
CA VAL A 28 9.97 2.17 -8.38
C VAL A 28 8.62 2.12 -7.68
N MET A 29 7.70 3.07 -7.94
CA MET A 29 6.36 3.06 -7.35
C MET A 29 5.53 1.88 -7.84
N THR A 30 5.54 1.59 -9.14
CA THR A 30 4.87 0.40 -9.69
C THR A 30 5.44 -0.87 -9.06
N SER A 31 6.76 -0.99 -8.94
CA SER A 31 7.39 -2.16 -8.31
C SER A 31 6.99 -2.31 -6.84
N LEU A 32 6.91 -1.21 -6.10
CA LEU A 32 6.46 -1.21 -4.70
C LEU A 32 4.98 -1.58 -4.58
N ILE A 33 4.13 -1.06 -5.46
CA ILE A 33 2.71 -1.41 -5.51
C ILE A 33 2.54 -2.90 -5.82
N ASP A 34 3.28 -3.43 -6.79
CA ASP A 34 3.24 -4.83 -7.16
C ASP A 34 3.72 -5.73 -6.01
N GLU A 35 4.76 -5.32 -5.28
CA GLU A 35 5.23 -6.07 -4.11
C GLU A 35 4.24 -6.01 -2.93
N VAL A 36 3.59 -4.86 -2.71
CA VAL A 36 2.52 -4.72 -1.72
C VAL A 36 1.31 -5.59 -2.09
N ARG A 37 0.93 -5.62 -3.38
CA ARG A 37 -0.14 -6.47 -3.90
C ARG A 37 0.21 -7.95 -3.79
N ALA A 38 1.45 -8.34 -4.06
CA ALA A 38 1.92 -9.71 -3.86
C ALA A 38 1.87 -10.15 -2.39
N LYS A 39 2.02 -9.21 -1.46
CA LYS A 39 1.94 -9.43 0.00
C LYS A 39 0.55 -9.14 0.58
N GLU A 40 -0.46 -8.90 -0.25
CA GLU A 40 -1.81 -8.52 0.21
C GLU A 40 -2.39 -9.54 1.20
N ALA A 41 -2.26 -10.83 0.93
CA ALA A 41 -2.73 -11.89 1.82
C ALA A 41 -2.06 -11.85 3.20
N ASP A 42 -0.75 -11.62 3.25
CA ASP A 42 0.02 -11.48 4.49
C ASP A 42 -0.37 -10.21 5.26
N ILE A 43 -0.61 -9.11 4.53
CA ILE A 43 -1.07 -7.84 5.09
C ILE A 43 -2.46 -8.00 5.72
N VAL A 44 -3.40 -8.65 5.01
CA VAL A 44 -4.75 -8.94 5.50
C VAL A 44 -4.68 -9.83 6.74
N HIS A 45 -3.90 -10.89 6.70
CA HIS A 45 -3.74 -11.81 7.83
C HIS A 45 -3.13 -11.08 9.04
N GLY A 46 -2.08 -10.29 8.82
CA GLY A 46 -1.43 -9.50 9.87
C GLY A 46 -2.34 -8.43 10.47
N LEU A 47 -3.12 -7.72 9.64
CA LEU A 47 -4.10 -6.73 10.08
C LEU A 47 -5.21 -7.39 10.89
N TYR A 48 -5.85 -8.43 10.34
CA TYR A 48 -6.93 -9.15 11.01
C TYR A 48 -6.48 -9.66 12.37
N ASN A 49 -5.29 -10.28 12.47
CA ASN A 49 -4.79 -10.81 13.74
C ASN A 49 -4.49 -9.73 14.78
N LYS A 50 -4.09 -8.52 14.34
CA LYS A 50 -3.82 -7.37 15.22
C LYS A 50 -5.07 -6.59 15.61
N LEU A 51 -6.22 -6.84 14.96
CA LEU A 51 -7.47 -6.22 15.37
C LEU A 51 -7.83 -6.66 16.80
N PRO A 52 -8.31 -5.73 17.65
CA PRO A 52 -8.82 -6.07 18.96
C PRO A 52 -10.12 -6.88 18.84
N ASP A 53 -10.41 -7.72 19.85
CA ASP A 53 -11.49 -8.72 19.79
C ASP A 53 -12.90 -8.10 19.64
N ASN A 54 -13.07 -6.87 20.13
CA ASN A 54 -14.28 -6.07 19.95
C ASN A 54 -14.55 -5.67 18.48
N ILE A 55 -13.52 -5.66 17.63
CA ILE A 55 -13.62 -5.42 16.20
C ILE A 55 -13.68 -6.74 15.42
N LYS A 56 -12.90 -7.76 15.80
CA LYS A 56 -12.96 -9.10 15.18
C LYS A 56 -14.34 -9.75 15.28
N SER A 57 -15.11 -9.42 16.32
CA SER A 57 -16.50 -9.87 16.49
C SER A 57 -17.49 -9.18 15.54
N LYS A 58 -17.08 -8.12 14.84
CA LYS A 58 -17.92 -7.32 13.94
C LYS A 58 -17.44 -7.32 12.49
N VAL A 59 -16.20 -7.78 12.27
CA VAL A 59 -15.51 -7.69 10.99
C VAL A 59 -14.85 -9.04 10.75
N ASP A 60 -15.20 -9.69 9.64
CA ASP A 60 -14.57 -10.92 9.20
C ASP A 60 -13.28 -10.63 8.40
N SER A 61 -12.48 -11.67 8.16
CA SER A 61 -11.24 -11.56 7.38
C SER A 61 -11.50 -11.13 5.94
N GLN A 62 -12.67 -11.45 5.39
CA GLN A 62 -13.08 -11.06 4.03
C GLN A 62 -13.29 -9.54 3.92
N THR A 63 -13.90 -8.91 4.91
CA THR A 63 -14.08 -7.47 4.99
C THR A 63 -12.73 -6.75 5.10
N VAL A 64 -11.81 -7.30 5.89
CA VAL A 64 -10.43 -6.77 5.96
C VAL A 64 -9.74 -6.91 4.61
N ALA A 65 -9.90 -8.02 3.91
CA ALA A 65 -9.36 -8.21 2.57
C ALA A 65 -9.87 -7.16 1.59
N GLN A 66 -11.17 -6.89 1.58
CA GLN A 66 -11.77 -5.87 0.72
C GLN A 66 -11.22 -4.47 0.99
N ILE A 67 -11.04 -4.11 2.26
CA ILE A 67 -10.46 -2.81 2.65
C ILE A 67 -9.01 -2.69 2.19
N VAL A 68 -8.20 -3.74 2.39
CA VAL A 68 -6.80 -3.74 1.96
C VAL A 68 -6.71 -3.65 0.44
N SER A 69 -7.49 -4.45 -0.28
CA SER A 69 -7.55 -4.45 -1.74
C SER A 69 -7.93 -3.07 -2.30
N PHE A 70 -8.98 -2.48 -1.74
CA PHE A 70 -9.43 -1.13 -2.09
C PHE A 70 -8.34 -0.08 -1.83
N THR A 71 -7.64 -0.18 -0.69
CA THR A 71 -6.56 0.75 -0.34
C THR A 71 -5.38 0.64 -1.31
N ILE A 72 -4.99 -0.58 -1.69
CA ILE A 72 -3.94 -0.81 -2.70
C ILE A 72 -4.37 -0.23 -4.05
N GLN A 73 -5.64 -0.42 -4.43
CA GLN A 73 -6.17 0.12 -5.68
C GLN A 73 -6.17 1.64 -5.71
N VAL A 74 -6.68 2.31 -4.66
CA VAL A 74 -6.64 3.78 -4.55
C VAL A 74 -5.20 4.31 -4.56
N ALA A 75 -4.28 3.65 -3.86
CA ALA A 75 -2.86 4.00 -3.89
C ALA A 75 -2.27 3.85 -5.30
N SER A 76 -2.65 2.80 -6.02
CA SER A 76 -2.24 2.58 -7.41
C SER A 76 -2.76 3.69 -8.32
N ASP A 77 -4.04 4.04 -8.21
CA ASP A 77 -4.66 5.07 -9.05
C ASP A 77 -4.04 6.46 -8.79
N ILE A 78 -3.77 6.81 -7.53
CA ILE A 78 -3.14 8.10 -7.20
C ILE A 78 -1.68 8.17 -7.68
N LEU A 79 -0.93 7.07 -7.58
CA LEU A 79 0.50 7.06 -7.84
C LEU A 79 0.86 6.76 -9.29
N VAL A 80 0.05 5.94 -9.99
CA VAL A 80 0.30 5.50 -11.37
C VAL A 80 -0.49 6.35 -12.36
N ASP A 81 -1.66 6.87 -12.01
CA ASP A 81 -2.55 7.56 -12.97
C ASP A 81 -2.23 9.07 -13.12
N LYS A 82 -0.93 9.38 -13.27
CA LYS A 82 -0.47 10.64 -13.88
C LYS A 82 -0.44 10.61 -15.42
N GLU A 83 -0.71 9.45 -16.04
CA GLU A 83 -0.69 9.28 -17.50
C GLU A 83 -2.07 9.33 -18.19
N LYS A 84 -3.18 9.53 -17.45
CA LYS A 84 -4.51 9.75 -18.03
C LYS A 84 -5.07 11.14 -17.76
N ALA A 85 -4.29 12.18 -17.99
CA ALA A 85 -4.89 13.48 -18.32
C ALA A 85 -5.26 13.44 -19.81
N PRO A 86 -6.55 13.61 -20.20
CA PRO A 86 -6.90 13.74 -21.60
C PRO A 86 -6.23 15.00 -22.16
N SER A 87 -5.24 14.79 -23.01
CA SER A 87 -4.71 15.78 -23.96
C SER A 87 -5.75 16.13 -25.02
#